data_AF-A0A820DAR1-F1
#
_entry.id   AF-A0A820DAR1-F1
#
_cell.length_a   1.000
_cell.length_b   1.000
_cell.length_c   1.000
_cell.angle_alpha   90.00
_cell.angle_beta   90.00
_cell.angle_gamma   90.00
#
_symmetry.space_group_name_H-M   'P 1'
#
loop_
_entity.id
_entity.type
_entity.pdbx_description
1 polymer ?
#
loop_
_entity_poly.entity_id
_entity_poly.type
_entity_poly.pdbx_seq_one_letter_code
_entity_poly.pdbx_strand_id
1 'polypeptide(L)'
;MNSSTFDNLINSVKKASFSDNQVDIIKTTIQSVEIISTWQVVQLMKLLSFDNAKLEVAKMAYPYTYDQGSYASIVGDALTFSGAKSELNEYIRSRCW
;
A
#
# COMPACT_ATOMS: atom_id res chain seq x y z
N MET A 1 10.84 5.46 -5.26
CA MET A 1 11.68 4.37 -4.75
C MET A 1 12.35 3.69 -5.92
N ASN A 2 13.66 3.48 -5.87
CA ASN A 2 14.41 2.81 -6.94
C ASN A 2 14.20 1.29 -6.90
N SER A 3 14.40 0.60 -8.02
CA SER A 3 14.07 -0.82 -8.20
C SER A 3 14.76 -1.72 -7.17
N SER A 4 16.05 -1.52 -6.92
CA SER A 4 16.80 -2.35 -5.95
C SER A 4 16.28 -2.24 -4.52
N THR A 5 15.87 -1.04 -4.08
CA THR A 5 15.27 -0.84 -2.76
C THR A 5 13.92 -1.54 -2.67
N PHE A 6 13.14 -1.46 -3.75
CA PHE A 6 11.83 -2.10 -3.82
C PHE A 6 11.93 -3.64 -3.81
N ASP A 7 12.87 -4.21 -4.55
CA ASP A 7 13.10 -5.66 -4.56
C ASP A 7 13.53 -6.18 -3.19
N ASN A 8 14.38 -5.43 -2.48
CA ASN A 8 14.78 -5.74 -1.11
C ASN A 8 13.60 -5.70 -0.14
N LEU A 9 12.70 -4.72 -0.29
CA LEU A 9 11.47 -4.64 0.49
C LEU A 9 10.57 -5.84 0.22
N ILE A 10 10.30 -6.16 -1.04
CA ILE A 10 9.48 -7.33 -1.45
C ILE A 10 10.04 -8.61 -0.81
N ASN A 11 11.36 -8.81 -0.87
CA ASN A 11 12.01 -9.98 -0.28
C ASN A 11 11.89 -10.01 1.25
N SER A 12 11.96 -8.85 1.91
CA SER A 12 11.83 -8.75 3.37
C SER A 12 10.40 -9.07 3.82
N VAL A 13 9.40 -8.55 3.10
CA VAL A 13 7.97 -8.83 3.35
C VAL A 13 7.65 -10.30 3.11
N LYS A 14 8.16 -10.89 2.02
CA LYS A 14 7.97 -12.33 1.74
C LYS A 14 8.61 -13.24 2.79
N LYS A 15 9.70 -12.80 3.43
CA LYS A 15 10.35 -13.54 4.52
C LYS A 15 9.57 -13.47 5.84
N ALA A 16 8.78 -12.43 6.05
CA ALA A 16 7.92 -12.33 7.22
C ALA A 16 6.74 -13.30 7.09
N SER A 17 6.62 -14.23 8.05
CA SER A 17 5.58 -15.27 8.05
C SER A 17 4.20 -14.79 8.51
N PHE A 18 4.12 -13.62 9.15
CA PHE A 18 2.88 -13.07 9.72
C PHE A 18 2.50 -11.76 9.06
N SER A 19 1.20 -11.57 8.80
CA SER A 19 0.65 -10.38 8.16
C SER A 19 0.99 -9.09 8.91
N ASP A 20 1.00 -9.12 10.24
CA ASP A 20 1.25 -7.91 11.05
C ASP A 20 2.70 -7.45 10.89
N ASN A 21 3.66 -8.38 10.95
CA ASN A 21 5.07 -8.09 10.66
C ASN A 21 5.27 -7.59 9.21
N GLN A 22 4.53 -8.15 8.25
CA GLN A 22 4.57 -7.70 6.85
C GLN A 22 4.13 -6.24 6.75
N VAL A 23 3.02 -5.89 7.39
CA VAL A 23 2.49 -4.52 7.43
C VAL A 23 3.51 -3.58 8.08
N ASP A 24 4.11 -3.94 9.21
CA ASP A 24 5.08 -3.08 9.90
C ASP A 24 6.37 -2.84 9.09
N ILE A 25 6.88 -3.86 8.39
CA ILE A 25 8.03 -3.71 7.49
C ILE A 25 7.69 -2.75 6.35
N ILE A 26 6.51 -2.91 5.74
CA ILE A 26 6.04 -2.04 4.66
C ILE A 26 5.93 -0.60 5.17
N LYS A 27 5.24 -0.41 6.30
CA LYS A 27 5.03 0.90 6.92
C LYS A 27 6.34 1.63 7.18
N THR A 28 7.26 0.96 7.88
CA THR A 28 8.57 1.52 8.24
C THR A 28 9.36 1.90 6.99
N THR A 29 9.31 1.06 5.96
CA THR A 29 10.04 1.33 4.71
C THR A 29 9.43 2.48 3.93
N ILE A 30 8.11 2.54 3.81
CA ILE A 30 7.43 3.65 3.12
C ILE A 30 7.67 4.97 3.85
N GLN A 31 7.61 4.99 5.18
CA GLN A 31 7.96 6.19 5.96
C GLN A 31 9.42 6.62 5.77
N SER A 32 10.32 5.65 5.55
CA SER A 32 11.74 5.92 5.33
C SER A 32 12.06 6.35 3.89
N VAL A 33 11.14 6.16 2.93
CA VAL A 33 11.38 6.49 1.51
C VAL A 33 10.37 7.54 1.06
N GLU A 34 10.85 8.73 0.67
CA GLU A 34 9.98 9.89 0.43
C GLU A 34 8.90 9.69 -0.67
N ILE A 35 9.14 8.85 -1.68
CA ILE A 35 8.25 8.75 -2.84
C ILE A 35 8.12 7.30 -3.34
N ILE A 36 6.89 6.82 -3.58
CA ILE A 36 6.57 5.53 -4.20
C ILE A 36 5.49 5.68 -5.28
N SER A 37 5.34 4.71 -6.18
CA SER A 37 4.25 4.71 -7.18
C SER A 37 3.04 3.89 -6.74
N THR A 38 1.86 4.21 -7.27
CA THR A 38 0.64 3.42 -7.06
C THR A 38 0.84 1.95 -7.44
N TRP A 39 1.58 1.68 -8.52
CA TRP A 39 1.90 0.32 -8.93
C TRP A 39 2.75 -0.42 -7.89
N GLN A 40 3.75 0.23 -7.29
CA GLN A 40 4.55 -0.35 -6.21
C GLN A 40 3.67 -0.67 -5.00
N VAL A 41 2.73 0.21 -4.65
CA VAL A 41 1.77 -0.05 -3.57
C VAL A 41 0.93 -1.28 -3.86
N VAL A 42 0.37 -1.42 -5.07
CA VAL A 42 -0.41 -2.60 -5.45
C VAL A 42 0.41 -3.88 -5.38
N GLN A 43 1.68 -3.84 -5.78
CA GLN A 43 2.56 -5.00 -5.64
C GLN A 43 2.78 -5.39 -4.17
N LEU A 44 2.92 -4.43 -3.26
CA LEU A 44 3.01 -4.69 -1.82
C LEU A 44 1.70 -5.26 -1.26
N MET A 45 0.55 -4.70 -1.66
CA MET A 45 -0.76 -5.21 -1.26
C MET A 45 -0.98 -6.66 -1.72
N LYS A 46 -0.47 -7.05 -2.90
CA LYS A 46 -0.56 -8.42 -3.39
C LYS A 46 0.22 -9.43 -2.55
N LEU A 47 1.19 -8.98 -1.75
CA LEU A 47 1.91 -9.85 -0.81
C LEU A 47 1.08 -10.16 0.44
N LEU A 48 0.09 -9.34 0.74
CA LEU A 48 -0.76 -9.48 1.92
C LEU A 48 -1.97 -10.35 1.58
N SER A 49 -2.26 -11.33 2.45
CA SER A 49 -3.38 -12.25 2.25
C SER A 49 -4.74 -11.64 2.58
N PHE A 50 -4.80 -10.66 3.50
CA PHE A 50 -6.04 -10.11 4.03
C PHE A 50 -6.29 -8.68 3.54
N ASP A 51 -7.52 -8.38 3.14
CA ASP A 51 -7.90 -7.04 2.66
C ASP A 51 -7.80 -5.97 3.76
N ASN A 52 -7.95 -6.34 5.03
CA ASN A 52 -7.75 -5.40 6.14
C ASN A 52 -6.30 -4.87 6.17
N ALA A 53 -5.32 -5.77 6.06
CA ALA A 53 -3.91 -5.42 5.99
C ALA A 53 -3.59 -4.61 4.71
N LYS A 54 -4.18 -4.99 3.57
CA LYS A 54 -4.03 -4.24 2.31
C LYS A 54 -4.56 -2.82 2.42
N LEU A 55 -5.74 -2.65 3.02
CA LEU A 55 -6.37 -1.34 3.21
C LEU A 55 -5.52 -0.45 4.13
N GLU A 56 -4.97 -1.02 5.19
CA GLU A 56 -4.10 -0.30 6.11
C GLU A 56 -2.83 0.21 5.42
N VAL A 57 -2.15 -0.65 4.66
CA VAL A 57 -1.00 -0.25 3.83
C VAL A 57 -1.39 0.78 2.80
N ALA A 58 -2.53 0.61 2.11
CA ALA A 58 -3.02 1.55 1.11
C ALA A 58 -3.30 2.94 1.68
N LYS A 59 -3.93 3.05 2.84
CA LYS A 59 -4.17 4.36 3.49
C LYS A 59 -2.88 5.04 3.89
N MET A 60 -1.92 4.27 4.38
CA MET A 60 -0.63 4.78 4.83
C MET A 60 0.27 5.22 3.68
N ALA A 61 0.24 4.47 2.57
CA ALA A 61 1.03 4.71 1.37
C ALA A 61 0.55 5.91 0.54
N TYR A 62 -0.74 6.27 0.63
CA TYR A 62 -1.35 7.37 -0.12
C TYR A 62 -0.57 8.70 -0.07
N PRO A 63 -0.20 9.26 1.11
CA PRO A 63 0.56 10.51 1.18
C PRO A 63 1.98 10.42 0.59
N TYR A 64 2.57 9.23 0.50
CA TYR A 64 3.91 9.01 -0.08
C TYR A 64 3.86 8.66 -1.57
N THR A 65 2.67 8.61 -2.15
CA THR A 65 2.48 8.24 -3.56
C THR A 65 2.43 9.49 -4.42
N TYR A 66 3.21 9.53 -5.51
CA TYR A 66 3.25 10.71 -6.39
C TYR A 66 2.10 10.75 -7.41
N ASP A 67 1.57 9.59 -7.82
CA ASP A 67 0.52 9.45 -8.84
C ASP A 67 -0.88 9.27 -8.21
N GLN A 68 -1.24 10.20 -7.31
CA GLN A 68 -2.47 10.13 -6.51
C GLN A 68 -3.77 10.13 -7.35
N GLY A 69 -3.75 10.74 -8.54
CA GLY A 69 -4.94 10.86 -9.40
C GLY A 69 -5.51 9.51 -9.86
N SER A 70 -4.66 8.50 -10.02
CA SER A 70 -5.07 7.14 -10.41
C SER A 70 -5.12 6.17 -9.22
N TYR A 71 -4.72 6.63 -8.02
CA TYR A 71 -4.53 5.79 -6.84
C TYR A 71 -5.80 5.06 -6.43
N ALA A 72 -6.90 5.79 -6.26
CA ALA A 72 -8.18 5.24 -5.84
C ALA A 72 -8.68 4.10 -6.75
N SER A 73 -8.52 4.24 -8.08
CA SER A 73 -8.93 3.21 -9.02
C SER A 73 -8.01 1.99 -8.96
N ILE A 74 -6.70 2.19 -9.09
CA ILE A 74 -5.73 1.09 -9.21
C ILE A 74 -5.61 0.29 -7.92
N VAL A 75 -5.61 0.97 -6.77
CA VAL A 75 -5.58 0.35 -5.44
C VAL A 75 -6.94 -0.26 -5.09
N GLY A 76 -8.04 0.39 -5.48
CA GLY A 76 -9.39 -0.13 -5.34
C GLY A 76 -9.59 -1.45 -6.09
N ASP A 77 -8.94 -1.65 -7.23
CA ASP A 77 -8.99 -2.91 -7.99
C ASP A 77 -8.20 -4.04 -7.32
N ALA A 78 -7.19 -3.71 -6.51
CA ALA A 78 -6.41 -4.68 -5.74
C ALA A 78 -7.14 -5.20 -4.47
N LEU A 79 -8.20 -4.50 -4.06
CA LEU A 79 -9.07 -4.90 -2.95
C LEU A 79 -10.21 -5.80 -3.47
N THR A 80 -10.51 -6.85 -2.73
CA THR A 80 -11.56 -7.82 -3.07
C THR A 80 -12.89 -7.43 -2.43
N PHE A 81 -12.85 -6.89 -1.21
CA PHE A 81 -14.02 -6.50 -0.46
C PHE A 81 -14.49 -5.09 -0.85
N SER A 82 -15.77 -4.95 -1.20
CA SER A 82 -16.37 -3.66 -1.57
C SER A 82 -16.32 -2.63 -0.44
N GLY A 83 -16.46 -3.06 0.82
CA GLY A 83 -16.33 -2.18 1.98
C GLY A 83 -14.94 -1.54 2.08
N ALA A 84 -13.88 -2.30 1.81
CA ALA A 84 -12.51 -1.79 1.81
C ALA A 84 -12.29 -0.74 0.72
N LYS A 85 -12.94 -0.91 -0.46
CA LYS A 85 -12.91 0.09 -1.54
C LYS A 85 -13.60 1.38 -1.14
N SER A 86 -14.79 1.31 -0.54
CA SER A 86 -15.50 2.49 -0.03
C SER A 86 -14.67 3.23 1.00
N GLU A 87 -14.10 2.50 1.96
CA GLU A 87 -13.32 3.09 3.05
C GLU A 87 -12.03 3.75 2.55
N LEU A 88 -11.36 3.17 1.55
CA LEU A 88 -10.23 3.80 0.88
C LEU A 88 -10.65 5.10 0.17
N ASN A 89 -11.76 5.07 -0.58
CA ASN A 89 -12.27 6.23 -1.30
C ASN A 89 -12.67 7.36 -0.34
N GLU A 90 -13.31 7.03 0.77
CA GLU A 90 -13.68 7.98 1.80
C GLU A 90 -12.43 8.61 2.45
N TYR A 91 -11.43 7.79 2.76
CA TYR A 91 -10.15 8.26 3.28
C TYR A 91 -9.46 9.24 2.32
N ILE A 92 -9.39 8.92 1.03
CA ILE A 92 -8.79 9.79 0.00
C ILE A 92 -9.57 11.10 -0.12
N ARG A 93 -10.91 11.03 -0.18
CA ARG A 93 -11.78 12.22 -0.25
C ARG A 93 -11.59 13.14 0.95
N SER A 94 -11.44 12.59 2.15
CA SER A 94 -11.24 13.36 3.38
C SER A 94 -9.92 14.15 3.43
N ARG A 95 -8.92 13.74 2.64
CA ARG A 95 -7.59 14.41 2.57
C ARG A 95 -7.43 15.35 1.38
N CYS A 96 -8.40 15.39 0.47
CA CYS A 96 -8.35 16.18 -0.76
C CYS A 96 -9.10 17.52 -0.64
N TRP A 97 -9.22 18.10 0.57
CA TRP A 97 -9.80 19.42 0.82
C TRP A 97 -8.73 20.40 1.31
#